data_AF-A0A438XNY4-F1
#
_entry.id   AF-A0A438XNY4-F1
#
_cell.length_a   1.000
_cell.length_b   1.000
_cell.length_c   1.000
_cell.angle_alpha   90.00
_cell.angle_beta   90.00
_cell.angle_gamma   90.00
#
_symmetry.space_group_name_H-M   'P 1'
#
loop_
_entity.id
_entity.type
_entity.pdbx_description
1 polymer ?
#
loop_
_entity_poly.entity_id
_entity_poly.type
_entity_poly.pdbx_seq_one_letter_code
_entity_poly.pdbx_strand_id
1 'polypeptide(L)' 'MNAFKRIICITAIVLGFFNLLDAKHHKEKKENHKITRELKVGANPVPHAQILQSVVDDLKEKGIKLVIVSFT' A
#
# COMPACT_ATOMS: atom_id res chain seq x y z
N MET A 1 -3.06 37.72 32.01
CA MET A 1 -3.08 37.61 30.53
C MET A 1 -1.90 36.84 29.92
N ASN A 2 -0.75 36.69 30.58
CA ASN A 2 0.44 36.06 29.95
C ASN A 2 0.43 34.52 29.98
N ALA A 3 -0.24 33.91 30.96
CA ALA A 3 -0.39 32.45 31.04
C ALA A 3 -1.30 31.89 29.93
N PHE A 4 -2.40 32.60 29.62
CA PHE A 4 -3.32 32.21 28.54
C PHE A 4 -2.66 32.27 27.15
N LYS A 5 -1.85 33.31 26.87
CA LYS A 5 -1.08 33.40 25.62
C LYS A 5 -0.06 32.25 25.48
N ARG A 6 0.57 31.82 26.58
CA ARG A 6 1.50 30.69 26.58
C ARG A 6 0.80 29.35 26.29
N ILE A 7 -0.37 29.14 26.89
CA ILE A 7 -1.16 27.92 26.68
C ILE A 7 -1.61 27.80 25.22
N ILE A 8 -2.09 28.89 24.62
CA ILE A 8 -2.52 28.93 23.21
C ILE A 8 -1.34 28.71 22.25
N CYS A 9 -0.14 29.22 22.55
CA CYS A 9 1.03 28.95 21.72
C CYS A 9 1.49 27.49 21.80
N ILE A 10 1.44 26.86 22.98
CA ILE A 10 1.88 25.46 23.14
C ILE A 10 0.93 24.50 22.40
N THR A 11 -0.38 24.74 22.44
CA THR A 11 -1.36 23.91 21.72
C THR A 11 -1.20 24.02 20.20
N ALA A 12 -0.91 25.21 19.66
CA ALA A 12 -0.67 25.40 18.23
C ALA A 12 0.58 24.66 17.71
N ILE A 13 1.64 24.58 18.52
CA ILE A 13 2.89 23.91 18.16
C ILE A 13 2.71 22.38 18.14
N VAL A 14 1.97 21.82 19.11
CA VAL A 14 1.68 20.38 19.15
C VAL A 14 0.78 19.94 17.99
N LEU A 15 -0.24 20.74 17.63
CA LEU A 15 -1.09 20.49 16.47
C LEU A 15 -0.32 20.61 15.14
N GLY A 16 0.63 21.55 15.04
CA GLY A 16 1.50 21.70 13.87
C GLY A 16 2.48 20.54 13.70
N PHE A 17 3.06 20.04 14.79
CA PHE A 17 3.98 18.90 14.75
C PHE A 17 3.30 17.57 14.40
N PHE A 18 2.03 17.38 14.80
CA PHE A 18 1.27 16.19 14.46
C PHE A 18 1.01 16.05 12.94
N ASN A 19 0.92 17.17 12.21
CA ASN A 19 0.73 17.18 10.76
C ASN A 19 2.04 16.99 9.97
N LEU A 20 3.22 17.22 10.57
CA LEU A 20 4.51 17.06 9.88
C LEU A 20 5.05 15.61 9.95
N LEU A 21 4.68 14.85 10.97
CA LEU A 21 5.14 13.47 11.14
C LEU A 21 4.47 12.50 10.14
N ASP A 22 3.32 12.88 9.58
CA ASP A 22 2.58 12.08 8.58
C ASP A 22 3.29 12.04 7.20
N ALA A 23 4.14 13.03 6.89
CA ALA A 23 4.84 13.13 5.61
C ALA A 23 6.05 12.18 5.45
N LYS A 24 6.53 11.54 6.54
CA LYS A 24 7.59 10.52 6.48
C LYS A 24 7.09 9.08 6.54
N HIS A 25 5.79 8.86 6.70
CA HIS A 25 5.15 7.55 6.62
C HIS A 25 4.54 7.30 5.24
N HIS A 26 5.33 7.50 4.18
CA HIS A 26 4.98 6.93 2.87
C HIS A 26 5.33 5.44 2.87
N LYS A 27 4.57 4.63 3.61
CA LYS A 27 4.45 3.20 3.30
C LYS A 27 3.11 2.64 3.74
N GLU A 28 2.34 2.35 2.69
CA GLU A 28 1.21 1.41 2.64
C GLU A 28 -0.02 1.81 3.46
N LYS A 29 -0.76 2.74 2.86
CA LYS A 29 -2.22 2.73 2.94
C LYS A 29 -2.67 1.34 2.43
N LYS A 30 -2.90 0.39 3.36
CA LYS A 30 -3.59 -0.88 3.06
C LYS A 30 -5.04 -0.58 2.70
N GLU A 31 -5.23 -0.08 1.50
CA GLU A 31 -6.52 -0.12 0.85
C GLU A 31 -6.85 -1.59 0.59
N ASN A 32 -7.97 -2.02 1.15
CA ASN A 32 -8.47 -3.37 1.03
C ASN A 32 -8.95 -3.55 -0.42
N HIS A 33 -8.02 -3.77 -1.36
CA HIS A 33 -8.34 -4.04 -2.75
C HIS A 33 -9.14 -5.34 -2.81
N LYS A 34 -10.47 -5.19 -2.80
CA LYS A 34 -11.42 -6.27 -2.95
C LYS A 34 -11.11 -6.96 -4.27
N ILE A 35 -10.60 -8.19 -4.19
CA ILE A 35 -10.35 -9.01 -5.37
C ILE A 35 -11.68 -9.15 -6.10
N THR A 36 -11.74 -8.61 -7.32
CA THR A 36 -12.95 -8.59 -8.14
C THR A 36 -12.91 -9.65 -9.23
N ARG A 37 -11.71 -10.09 -9.63
CA ARG A 37 -11.54 -11.06 -10.73
C ARG A 37 -10.39 -12.03 -10.47
N GLU A 38 -10.59 -13.29 -10.83
CA GLU A 38 -9.53 -14.30 -10.87
C GLU A 38 -9.04 -14.50 -12.31
N LEU A 39 -7.73 -14.50 -12.53
CA LEU A 39 -7.08 -14.74 -13.81
C LEU A 39 -6.24 -16.01 -13.70
N LYS A 40 -6.64 -17.08 -14.39
CA LYS A 40 -5.91 -18.35 -14.43
C LYS A 40 -5.07 -18.41 -15.69
N VAL A 41 -3.76 -18.61 -15.56
CA VAL A 41 -2.82 -18.68 -16.68
C VAL A 41 -2.04 -19.98 -16.63
N GLY A 42 -2.07 -20.72 -17.73
CA GLY A 42 -1.19 -21.86 -17.94
C GLY A 42 0.17 -21.42 -18.45
N ALA A 43 1.24 -21.83 -17.80
CA ALA A 43 2.60 -21.47 -18.17
C ALA A 43 3.59 -22.60 -17.95
N ASN A 44 4.61 -22.72 -18.80
CA ASN A 44 5.77 -23.59 -18.53
C ASN A 44 6.52 -23.05 -17.29
N PRO A 45 6.95 -23.89 -16.32
CA PRO A 45 7.67 -23.46 -15.12
C PRO A 45 8.86 -22.54 -15.42
N VAL A 46 9.57 -22.75 -16.53
CA VAL A 46 10.70 -21.92 -16.94
C VAL A 46 10.58 -21.55 -18.42
N PRO A 47 10.74 -20.26 -18.81
CA PRO A 47 10.86 -19.06 -17.96
C PRO A 47 9.50 -18.42 -17.60
N HIS A 48 8.39 -18.89 -18.19
CA HIS A 48 7.13 -18.15 -18.19
C HIS A 48 6.50 -17.99 -16.81
N ALA A 49 6.43 -19.05 -15.99
CA ALA A 49 5.88 -18.96 -14.64
C ALA A 49 6.71 -18.04 -13.73
N GLN A 50 8.04 -18.01 -13.90
CA GLN A 50 8.93 -17.14 -13.14
C GLN A 50 8.66 -15.66 -13.42
N ILE A 51 8.46 -15.30 -14.69
CA ILE A 51 8.11 -13.93 -15.09
C ILE A 51 6.72 -13.56 -14.54
N LEU A 52 5.76 -14.48 -14.60
CA LEU A 52 4.42 -14.24 -14.06
C LEU A 52 4.41 -14.01 -12.55
N GLN A 53 5.38 -14.57 -11.82
CA GLN A 53 5.53 -14.36 -10.39
C GLN A 53 5.87 -12.89 -10.04
N SER A 54 6.59 -12.18 -10.90
CA SER A 54 7.01 -10.80 -10.61
C SER A 54 5.88 -9.78 -10.74
N VAL A 55 4.79 -10.12 -11.43
CA VAL A 55 3.65 -9.22 -11.69
C VAL A 55 2.44 -9.52 -10.79
N VAL A 56 2.56 -10.48 -9.87
CA VAL A 56 1.46 -10.88 -8.97
C VAL A 56 0.98 -9.72 -8.11
N ASP A 57 1.91 -8.95 -7.54
CA ASP A 57 1.58 -7.83 -6.65
C ASP A 57 0.93 -6.68 -7.43
N ASP A 58 1.46 -6.32 -8.60
CA ASP A 58 0.87 -5.31 -9.49
C ASP A 58 -0.57 -5.67 -9.91
N LEU A 59 -0.85 -6.95 -10.13
CA LEU A 59 -2.19 -7.43 -10.48
C LEU A 59 -3.11 -7.42 -9.27
N LYS A 60 -2.59 -7.75 -8.09
CA LYS A 60 -3.34 -7.70 -6.83
C LYS A 60 -3.75 -6.28 -6.47
N GLU A 61 -2.87 -5.30 -6.69
CA GLU A 61 -3.20 -3.87 -6.57
C GLU A 61 -4.32 -3.47 -7.52
N LYS A 62 -4.43 -4.09 -8.69
CA LYS A 62 -5.55 -3.89 -9.63
C LYS A 62 -6.81 -4.69 -9.27
N GLY A 63 -6.82 -5.38 -8.12
CA GLY A 63 -7.94 -6.22 -7.67
C GLY A 63 -8.07 -7.53 -8.46
N ILE A 64 -6.99 -8.00 -9.10
CA ILE A 64 -6.94 -9.23 -9.88
C ILE A 64 -6.09 -10.26 -9.15
N LYS A 65 -6.64 -11.45 -8.93
CA LYS A 65 -5.90 -12.59 -8.39
C LYS A 65 -5.33 -13.42 -9.53
N LEU A 66 -4.02 -13.36 -9.73
CA LEU A 66 -3.32 -14.23 -10.68
C LEU A 66 -3.13 -15.63 -10.09
N VAL A 67 -3.53 -16.65 -10.84
CA VAL A 67 -3.35 -18.07 -10.51
C VAL A 67 -2.56 -18.71 -11.64
N ILE A 68 -1.31 -19.08 -11.35
CA ILE A 68 -0.41 -19.70 -12.32
C ILE A 68 -0.54 -21.22 -12.21
N VAL A 69 -0.91 -21.86 -13.32
CA VAL A 69 -0.96 -23.33 -13.45
C VAL A 69 0.24 -23.75 -14.28
N SER A 70 1.18 -24.46 -13.67
CA SER A 70 2.37 -24.92 -14.37
C SER A 70 2.08 -26.17 -15.19
N PHE A 71 2.53 -26.17 -16.44
CA PHE A 71 2.44 -27.33 -17.34
C PHE A 71 3.85 -27.77 -17.73
N THR A 72 4.09 -29.09 -17.75
CA THR A 72 5.37 -29.69 -18.17
C THR A 72 5.41 -30.01 -19.65
#